data_AF-A0A7C5SLD6-F1
#
_entry.id   AF-A0A7C5SLD6-F1
#
_cell.length_a   1.000
_cell.length_b   1.000
_cell.length_c   1.000
_cell.angle_alpha   90.00
_cell.angle_beta   90.00
_cell.angle_gamma   90.00
#
_symmetry.space_group_name_H-M   'P 1'
#
loop_
_entity.id
_entity.type
_entity.pdbx_description
1 polymer ?
#
loop_
_entity_poly.entity_id
_entity_poly.type
_entity_poly.pdbx_seq_one_letter_code
_entity_poly.pdbx_strand_id
1 'polypeptide(L)'
;MSSILVKNGLLVLPSGIYKWDVKVIDGVVAEIGSSLSSSGVEEIIDASGLYVFPGVIDEHVHMREPGLEYKDDFEHGSKAAIKGGVTTVIEHPNTLPPVDTAKRLRAKAQ
;
A
#
# COMPACT_ATOMS: atom_id res chain seq x y z
N MET A 1 0.02 -8.52 19.24
CA MET A 1 -0.81 -8.36 18.03
C MET A 1 -0.66 -6.90 17.66
N SER A 2 -0.12 -6.57 16.49
CA SER A 2 0.13 -5.16 16.18
C SER A 2 -1.21 -4.46 16.01
N SER A 3 -1.41 -3.32 16.68
CA SER A 3 -2.64 -2.56 16.52
C SER A 3 -2.38 -1.09 16.29
N ILE A 4 -2.98 -0.56 15.22
CA ILE A 4 -2.86 0.84 14.82
C ILE A 4 -4.25 1.44 14.77
N LEU A 5 -4.40 2.66 15.27
CA LEU A 5 -5.62 3.45 15.15
C LEU A 5 -5.30 4.77 14.45
N VAL A 6 -5.82 4.94 13.24
CA VAL A 6 -5.79 6.22 12.52
C VAL A 6 -7.03 7.01 12.95
N LYS A 7 -6.83 8.16 13.60
CA LYS A 7 -7.93 8.98 14.15
C LYS A 7 -8.14 10.29 13.41
N ASN A 8 -9.36 10.81 13.48
CA ASN A 8 -9.74 12.15 13.06
C ASN A 8 -9.52 12.45 11.56
N GLY A 9 -9.34 11.40 10.74
CA GLY A 9 -9.10 11.54 9.32
C GLY A 9 -10.36 11.85 8.52
N LEU A 10 -10.19 12.47 7.35
CA LEU A 10 -11.22 12.57 6.32
C LEU A 10 -11.14 11.31 5.44
N LEU A 11 -11.87 10.28 5.85
CA LEU A 11 -11.86 8.96 5.22
C LEU A 11 -12.61 9.02 3.89
N VAL A 12 -11.94 8.66 2.79
CA VAL A 12 -12.49 8.71 1.44
C VAL A 12 -13.00 7.34 1.04
N LEU A 13 -14.30 7.22 0.88
CA LEU A 13 -15.00 6.00 0.46
C LEU A 13 -15.76 6.25 -0.85
N PRO A 14 -16.15 5.20 -1.58
CA PRO A 14 -16.97 5.35 -2.79
C PRO A 14 -18.29 6.10 -2.54
N SER A 15 -18.81 6.04 -1.31
CA SER A 15 -20.06 6.71 -0.91
C SER A 15 -19.87 8.19 -0.51
N GLY A 16 -18.64 8.66 -0.33
CA GLY A 16 -18.35 10.02 0.09
C GLY A 16 -17.18 10.13 1.06
N ILE A 17 -17.04 11.31 1.67
CA ILE A 17 -15.97 11.63 2.62
C ILE A 17 -16.57 11.74 4.01
N TYR A 18 -15.98 11.05 4.98
CA TYR A 18 -16.46 10.97 6.36
C TYR A 18 -15.34 11.28 7.35
N LYS A 19 -15.64 12.04 8.41
CA LYS A 19 -14.69 12.25 9.50
C LYS A 19 -14.73 11.06 10.46
N TRP A 20 -13.98 10.00 10.13
CA TRP A 20 -14.00 8.70 10.82
C TRP A 20 -12.58 8.23 11.16
N ASP A 21 -12.52 7.26 12.06
CA ASP A 21 -11.32 6.55 12.48
C ASP A 21 -11.25 5.17 11.80
N VAL A 22 -10.03 4.63 11.65
CA VAL A 22 -9.77 3.27 11.16
C VAL A 22 -8.88 2.52 12.13
N LYS A 23 -9.35 1.36 12.60
CA LYS A 23 -8.57 0.45 13.44
C LYS A 23 -8.04 -0.71 12.60
N VAL A 24 -6.74 -0.94 12.69
CA VAL A 24 -6.02 -2.05 12.02
C VAL A 24 -5.47 -2.99 13.09
N ILE A 25 -5.72 -4.28 12.94
CA ILE A 25 -5.18 -5.34 13.80
C ILE A 25 -4.47 -6.35 12.90
N ASP A 26 -3.20 -6.64 13.20
CA ASP A 26 -2.36 -7.60 12.47
C ASP A 26 -2.41 -7.39 10.94
N GLY A 27 -2.35 -6.13 10.50
CA GLY A 27 -2.36 -5.73 9.09
C GLY A 27 -3.74 -5.70 8.40
N VAL A 28 -4.82 -6.02 9.12
CA VAL A 28 -6.18 -6.05 8.57
C VAL A 28 -7.03 -4.94 9.19
N VAL A 29 -7.84 -4.27 8.38
CA VAL A 29 -8.85 -3.31 8.88
C VAL A 29 -9.89 -4.07 9.70
N ALA A 30 -9.88 -3.84 11.01
CA ALA A 30 -10.76 -4.50 11.96
C ALA A 30 -12.06 -3.72 12.20
N GLU A 31 -11.99 -2.39 12.17
CA GLU A 31 -13.15 -1.53 12.45
C GLU A 31 -13.00 -0.15 11.80
N ILE A 32 -14.11 0.44 11.38
CA ILE A 32 -14.22 1.81 10.86
C ILE A 32 -15.41 2.48 11.55
N GLY A 33 -15.27 3.71 12.02
CA GLY A 33 -16.39 4.42 12.65
C GLY A 33 -16.05 5.85 13.08
N SER A 34 -17.05 6.61 13.53
CA SER A 34 -16.89 8.04 13.84
C SER A 34 -16.16 8.36 15.15
N SER A 35 -15.96 7.38 16.02
CA SER A 35 -15.29 7.58 17.31
C SER A 35 -14.88 6.22 17.89
N LEU A 36 -13.75 5.68 17.43
CA LEU A 36 -13.24 4.41 17.92
C LEU A 36 -12.43 4.59 19.21
N SER A 37 -12.55 3.59 20.10
CA SER A 37 -11.79 3.56 21.35
C SER A 37 -10.31 3.36 21.08
N SER A 38 -9.48 4.20 21.70
CA SER A 38 -8.02 4.08 21.70
C SER A 38 -7.49 3.13 22.80
N SER A 39 -8.38 2.55 23.62
CA SER A 39 -7.97 1.67 24.71
C SER A 39 -7.30 0.40 24.16
N GLY A 40 -6.10 0.11 24.65
CA GLY A 40 -5.33 -1.08 24.28
C GLY A 40 -4.77 -1.08 22.87
N VAL A 41 -4.76 0.07 22.18
CA VAL A 41 -4.10 0.22 20.87
C VAL A 41 -2.61 0.50 21.09
N GLU A 42 -1.74 -0.15 20.31
CA GLU A 42 -0.29 0.01 20.40
C GLU A 42 0.20 1.34 19.79
N GLU A 43 -0.38 1.75 18.66
CA GLU A 43 -0.02 2.99 17.95
C GLU A 43 -1.25 3.82 17.55
N ILE A 44 -1.16 5.13 17.75
CA ILE A 44 -2.20 6.08 17.34
C ILE A 44 -1.60 7.07 16.35
N ILE A 45 -2.22 7.18 15.18
CA ILE A 45 -1.88 8.15 14.14
C ILE A 45 -2.98 9.21 14.11
N ASP A 46 -2.65 10.46 14.43
CA ASP A 46 -3.59 11.58 14.30
C ASP A 46 -3.58 12.12 12.87
N ALA A 47 -4.66 11.88 12.13
CA ALA A 47 -4.86 12.32 10.76
C ALA A 47 -5.75 13.58 10.68
N SER A 48 -5.82 14.37 11.75
CA SER A 48 -6.61 15.61 11.78
C SER A 48 -6.31 16.53 10.60
N GLY A 49 -7.34 16.83 9.80
CA GLY A 49 -7.22 17.69 8.61
C GLY A 49 -6.60 17.01 7.39
N LEU A 50 -6.23 15.74 7.49
CA LEU A 50 -5.69 14.94 6.40
C LEU A 50 -6.77 14.03 5.82
N TYR A 51 -6.62 13.72 4.53
CA TYR A 51 -7.42 12.70 3.87
C TYR A 51 -6.81 11.33 4.04
N VAL A 52 -7.65 10.33 4.28
CA VAL A 52 -7.25 8.93 4.41
C VAL A 52 -7.90 8.16 3.27
N PHE A 53 -7.08 7.74 2.31
CA PHE A 53 -7.50 6.96 1.16
C PHE A 53 -7.15 5.47 1.35
N PRO A 54 -7.87 4.55 0.69
CA PRO A 54 -7.34 3.22 0.43
C PRO A 54 -5.97 3.34 -0.26
N GLY A 55 -5.06 2.42 0.06
CA GLY A 55 -3.79 2.32 -0.65
C GLY A 55 -4.01 2.11 -2.15
N VAL A 56 -3.30 2.85 -2.98
CA VAL A 56 -3.49 2.79 -4.44
C VAL A 56 -2.94 1.49 -4.99
N ILE A 57 -3.64 0.92 -5.97
CA ILE A 57 -3.20 -0.21 -6.78
C ILE A 57 -2.81 0.32 -8.16
N ASP A 58 -1.54 0.20 -8.51
CA ASP A 58 -1.01 0.58 -9.83
C ASP A 58 -0.83 -0.68 -10.69
N GLU A 59 -1.65 -0.81 -11.72
CA GLU A 59 -1.67 -1.98 -12.61
C GLU A 59 -0.59 -1.93 -13.70
N HIS A 60 0.17 -0.84 -13.80
CA HIS A 60 1.13 -0.66 -14.89
C HIS A 60 2.44 -0.03 -14.41
N VAL A 61 3.35 -0.88 -13.96
CA VAL A 61 4.74 -0.46 -13.65
C VAL A 61 5.78 -1.28 -14.40
N HIS A 62 6.98 -0.73 -14.50
CA HIS A 62 8.14 -1.44 -15.06
C HIS A 62 9.33 -1.29 -14.11
N MET A 63 9.56 -2.30 -13.26
CA MET A 63 10.67 -2.27 -12.27
C MET A 63 12.03 -2.61 -12.87
N ARG A 64 12.08 -3.04 -14.14
CA ARG A 64 13.32 -3.24 -14.93
C ARG A 64 14.29 -4.31 -14.42
N GLU A 65 13.96 -4.98 -13.32
CA GLU A 65 14.70 -6.12 -12.81
C GLU A 65 13.99 -7.44 -13.17
N PRO A 66 14.66 -8.40 -13.87
CA PRO A 66 16.10 -8.45 -14.14
C PRO A 66 16.55 -7.84 -15.49
N GLY A 67 17.84 -7.51 -15.56
CA GLY A 67 18.62 -7.23 -16.78
C GLY A 67 18.61 -5.78 -17.28
N LEU A 68 17.81 -4.89 -16.68
CA LEU A 68 17.73 -3.47 -17.02
C LEU A 68 17.85 -2.58 -15.76
N GLU A 69 18.53 -3.05 -14.71
CA GLU A 69 18.62 -2.45 -13.38
C GLU A 69 19.26 -1.06 -13.38
N TYR A 70 20.04 -0.73 -14.42
CA TYR A 70 20.56 0.62 -14.62
C TYR A 70 19.47 1.69 -14.81
N LYS A 71 18.21 1.27 -15.05
CA LYS A 71 17.05 2.16 -15.18
C LYS A 71 16.23 2.25 -13.89
N ASP A 72 15.96 1.12 -13.26
CA ASP A 72 15.18 0.97 -12.02
C ASP A 72 15.32 -0.46 -11.49
N ASP A 73 14.91 -0.71 -10.25
CA ASP A 73 14.85 -2.05 -9.65
C ASP A 73 13.66 -2.16 -8.66
N PHE A 74 13.44 -3.34 -8.06
CA PHE A 74 12.33 -3.49 -7.11
C PHE A 74 12.49 -2.63 -5.85
N GLU A 75 13.72 -2.37 -5.39
CA GLU A 75 13.97 -1.60 -4.18
C GLU A 75 13.66 -0.11 -4.39
N HIS A 76 14.16 0.48 -5.47
CA HIS A 76 13.96 1.88 -5.80
C HIS A 76 12.52 2.15 -6.27
N GLY A 77 11.99 1.31 -7.17
CA GLY A 77 10.64 1.45 -7.69
C GLY A 77 9.57 1.31 -6.60
N SER A 78 9.73 0.37 -5.66
CA SER A 78 8.78 0.22 -4.54
C SER A 78 8.85 1.39 -3.54
N LYS A 79 10.03 1.93 -3.27
CA LYS A 79 10.20 3.16 -2.46
C LYS A 79 9.52 4.36 -3.12
N ALA A 80 9.63 4.49 -4.44
CA ALA A 80 8.93 5.52 -5.19
C ALA A 80 7.40 5.33 -5.12
N ALA A 81 6.92 4.10 -5.30
CA ALA A 81 5.50 3.75 -5.22
C ALA A 81 4.89 4.13 -3.86
N ILE A 82 5.51 3.70 -2.74
CA ILE A 82 4.97 4.00 -1.41
C ILE A 82 5.03 5.50 -1.09
N LYS A 83 6.04 6.23 -1.59
CA LYS A 83 6.11 7.68 -1.46
C LYS A 83 4.95 8.41 -2.16
N GLY A 84 4.40 7.81 -3.22
CA GLY A 84 3.20 8.27 -3.93
C GLY A 84 1.87 7.78 -3.36
N GLY A 85 1.89 6.94 -2.31
CA GLY A 85 0.67 6.32 -1.75
C GLY A 85 0.21 5.05 -2.47
N VAL A 86 1.05 4.48 -3.35
CA VAL A 86 0.82 3.19 -3.99
C VAL A 86 1.32 2.07 -3.09
N THR A 87 0.40 1.19 -2.69
CA THR A 87 0.69 0.08 -1.76
C THR A 87 0.73 -1.27 -2.48
N THR A 88 0.31 -1.32 -3.73
CA THR A 88 0.33 -2.52 -4.56
C THR A 88 0.63 -2.15 -5.99
N VAL A 89 1.57 -2.87 -6.60
CA VAL A 89 2.02 -2.65 -7.97
C VAL A 89 1.91 -3.94 -8.77
N ILE A 90 1.59 -3.84 -10.06
CA ILE A 90 1.59 -4.96 -10.99
C ILE A 90 2.67 -4.71 -12.04
N GLU A 91 3.77 -5.46 -11.92
CA GLU A 91 4.93 -5.29 -12.79
C GLU A 91 4.75 -5.99 -14.14
N HIS A 92 5.10 -5.28 -15.20
CA HIS A 92 4.92 -5.74 -16.57
C HIS A 92 6.08 -6.61 -17.07
N PRO A 93 5.81 -7.60 -17.94
CA PRO A 93 6.75 -8.70 -18.23
C PRO A 93 7.94 -8.35 -19.14
N ASN A 94 8.20 -7.07 -19.44
CA ASN A 94 9.16 -6.62 -20.46
C ASN A 94 10.59 -6.38 -19.93
N THR A 95 11.01 -7.19 -18.97
CA THR A 95 12.40 -7.27 -18.48
C THR A 95 13.30 -8.03 -19.46
N LEU A 96 14.59 -8.19 -19.12
CA LEU A 96 15.55 -8.92 -19.94
C LEU A 96 16.18 -10.07 -19.12
N PRO A 97 15.76 -11.33 -19.32
CA PRO A 97 14.77 -11.81 -20.28
C PRO A 97 13.32 -11.43 -19.89
N PRO A 98 12.37 -11.46 -20.85
CA PRO A 98 10.96 -11.20 -20.56
C PRO A 98 10.33 -12.32 -19.73
N VAL A 99 9.29 -11.99 -18.97
CA VAL A 99 8.51 -12.95 -18.16
C VAL A 99 7.44 -13.61 -19.01
N ASP A 100 7.81 -14.71 -19.65
CA ASP A 100 6.98 -15.48 -20.59
C ASP A 100 6.77 -16.95 -20.13
N THR A 101 7.28 -17.30 -18.96
CA THR A 101 7.21 -18.66 -18.39
C THR A 101 6.95 -18.62 -16.90
N ALA A 102 6.30 -19.66 -16.37
CA ALA A 102 6.07 -19.81 -14.93
C ALA A 102 7.38 -19.83 -14.12
N LYS A 103 8.47 -20.35 -14.70
CA LYS A 103 9.80 -20.33 -14.07
C LYS A 103 10.30 -18.89 -13.87
N ARG A 104 10.19 -18.04 -14.89
CA ARG A 104 10.61 -16.64 -14.80
C ARG A 104 9.70 -15.82 -13.87
N LEU A 105 8.40 -16.10 -13.88
CA LEU A 105 7.47 -15.48 -12.94
C LEU A 105 7.84 -15.80 -11.49
N ARG A 106 8.11 -17.08 -11.16
CA ARG A 106 8.52 -17.49 -9.81
C ARG A 106 9.84 -16.88 -9.38
N ALA A 107 10.76 -16.65 -10.33
CA ALA A 107 12.05 -16.03 -10.04
C ALA A 107 11.91 -14.56 -9.61
N LYS A 108 10.85 -13.85 -10.03
CA LYS A 108 10.56 -12.47 -9.58
C LYS A 108 9.94 -12.39 -8.19
N ALA A 109 9.44 -13.49 -7.65
CA ALA A 109 8.78 -13.53 -6.35
C ALA A 109 9.75 -13.90 -5.19
N GLN A 110 11.03 -14.05 -5.49
CA GLN A 110 12.11 -14.35 -4.54
C GLN A 110 12.86 -13.07 -4.21
#